data_AF-A0AAC9PXQ0-F1
#
_entry.id   AF-A0AAC9PXQ0-F1
#
_cell.length_a   1.000
_cell.length_b   1.000
_cell.length_c   1.000
_cell.angle_alpha   90.00
_cell.angle_beta   90.00
_cell.angle_gamma   90.00
#
_symmetry.space_group_name_H-M   'P 1'
#
loop_
_entity.id
_entity.type
_entity.pdbx_description
1 polymer ?
#
loop_
_entity_poly.entity_id
_entity_poly.type
_entity_poly.pdbx_seq_one_letter_code
_entity_poly.pdbx_strand_id
1 'polypeptide(L)'
;MKSINKIIKEETILLKIKKKSDISFWHYQILGLLSFFTNNSHDYFIITNRRIIIEIKGEIIINQEYSDFKKLNFNALNDTLKFSNKENIEQTIALQKLRLSYEEIQYIKSVLT
;
A
#
# COMPACT_ATOMS: atom_id res chain seq x y z
N MET A 1 11.00 -1.99 3.40
CA MET A 1 11.54 -2.44 2.07
C MET A 1 12.45 -3.68 2.08
N LYS A 2 13.47 -3.85 2.95
CA LYS A 2 14.25 -5.13 2.98
C LYS A 2 13.37 -6.36 3.24
N SER A 3 12.36 -6.20 4.09
CA SER A 3 11.32 -7.20 4.39
C SER A 3 10.47 -7.53 3.15
N ILE A 4 9.88 -6.51 2.52
CA ILE A 4 9.09 -6.67 1.28
C ILE A 4 9.89 -7.38 0.19
N ASN A 5 11.12 -6.94 -0.07
CA ASN A 5 11.95 -7.51 -1.15
C ASN A 5 12.20 -9.02 -0.97
N LYS A 6 12.20 -9.53 0.28
CA LYS A 6 12.28 -10.98 0.53
C LYS A 6 10.97 -11.69 0.19
N ILE A 7 9.83 -11.05 0.42
CA ILE A 7 8.49 -11.61 0.16
C ILE A 7 8.22 -11.70 -1.35
N ILE A 8 8.58 -10.66 -2.11
CA ILE A 8 8.23 -10.54 -3.53
C ILE A 8 9.39 -10.85 -4.48
N LYS A 9 10.45 -11.52 -4.00
CA LYS A 9 11.71 -11.70 -4.75
C LYS A 9 11.52 -12.32 -6.14
N GLU A 10 10.55 -13.22 -6.26
CA GLU A 10 10.24 -13.97 -7.49
C GLU A 10 8.93 -13.49 -8.15
N GLU A 11 8.40 -12.34 -7.70
CA GLU A 11 7.15 -11.78 -8.18
C GLU A 11 7.41 -10.51 -9.00
N THR A 12 6.60 -10.31 -10.03
CA THR A 12 6.68 -9.10 -10.87
C THR A 12 5.84 -8.01 -10.22
N ILE A 13 6.45 -6.86 -9.92
CA ILE A 13 5.73 -5.68 -9.42
C ILE A 13 4.93 -5.07 -10.57
N LEU A 14 3.61 -4.99 -10.40
CA LEU A 14 2.68 -4.38 -11.36
C LEU A 14 2.31 -2.96 -10.94
N LEU A 15 2.19 -2.72 -9.63
CA LEU A 15 1.96 -1.40 -9.06
C LEU A 15 2.85 -1.21 -7.84
N LYS A 16 3.41 0.00 -7.72
CA LYS A 16 4.15 0.43 -6.54
C LYS A 16 3.91 1.91 -6.27
N ILE A 17 3.39 2.19 -5.08
CA ILE A 17 3.32 3.53 -4.51
C ILE A 17 4.23 3.55 -3.28
N LYS A 18 5.07 4.58 -3.21
CA LYS A 18 5.98 4.85 -2.09
C LYS A 18 5.67 6.25 -1.58
N LYS A 19 5.27 6.35 -0.32
CA LYS A 19 4.91 7.62 0.32
C LYS A 19 5.73 7.83 1.58
N LYS A 20 6.05 9.08 1.94
CA LYS A 20 6.65 9.37 3.25
C LYS A 20 5.60 9.05 4.33
N SER A 21 5.99 8.27 5.34
CA SER A 21 5.07 7.91 6.42
C SER A 21 4.66 9.13 7.23
N ASP A 22 3.49 9.08 7.85
CA ASP A 22 3.06 10.19 8.71
C ASP A 22 3.94 10.35 9.94
N ILE A 23 4.15 11.60 10.35
CA ILE A 23 4.76 11.90 11.64
C ILE A 23 3.63 11.86 12.66
N SER A 24 3.67 10.91 13.59
CA SER A 24 2.69 10.87 14.68
C SER A 24 2.71 12.20 15.45
N PHE A 25 1.55 12.76 15.79
CA PHE A 25 1.42 14.01 16.56
C PHE A 25 2.31 14.04 17.82
N TRP A 26 2.43 12.91 18.52
CA TRP A 26 3.32 12.76 19.68
C TRP A 26 4.81 12.93 19.35
N HIS A 27 5.26 12.46 18.19
CA HIS A 27 6.65 12.68 17.73
C HIS A 27 6.91 14.16 17.44
N TYR A 28 5.91 14.86 16.92
CA TYR A 28 5.99 16.30 16.70
C TYR A 28 6.08 17.08 18.01
N GLN A 29 5.33 16.68 19.05
CA GLN A 29 5.37 17.32 20.37
C GLN A 29 6.73 17.19 21.06
N ILE A 30 7.43 16.07 20.87
CA ILE A 30 8.72 15.81 21.54
C ILE A 30 9.89 16.45 20.78
N LEU A 31 9.87 16.39 19.44
CA LEU A 31 11.02 16.79 18.61
C LEU A 31 10.80 18.11 17.87
N GLY A 32 9.61 18.71 17.93
CA GLY A 32 9.27 19.94 17.21
C GLY A 32 9.58 19.84 15.71
N LEU A 33 10.10 20.92 15.12
CA LEU A 33 10.50 20.95 13.71
C LEU A 33 11.61 19.94 13.35
N LEU A 34 12.38 19.44 14.32
CA LEU A 34 13.39 18.40 14.08
C LEU A 34 12.75 17.05 13.71
N SER A 35 11.48 16.83 14.08
CA SER A 35 10.73 15.61 13.71
C SER A 35 10.63 15.40 12.19
N PHE A 36 10.65 16.48 11.41
CA PHE A 36 10.62 16.41 9.94
C PHE A 36 11.89 15.81 9.34
N PHE A 37 13.03 16.02 10.01
CA PHE A 37 14.34 15.51 9.60
C PHE A 37 14.61 14.09 10.13
N THR A 38 13.95 13.66 11.20
CA THR A 38 14.12 12.31 11.77
C THR A 38 13.18 11.28 11.15
N ASN A 39 12.02 11.68 10.61
CA ASN A 39 11.11 10.75 9.97
C ASN A 39 11.55 10.43 8.52
N ASN A 40 12.38 9.41 8.36
CA ASN A 40 12.79 8.85 7.06
C ASN A 40 12.00 7.59 6.66
N SER A 41 10.95 7.25 7.43
CA SER A 41 10.13 6.08 7.15
C SER A 41 9.19 6.32 5.96
N HIS A 42 8.89 5.23 5.24
CA HIS A 42 8.04 5.27 4.07
C HIS A 42 6.96 4.20 4.17
N ASP A 43 5.76 4.58 3.76
CA ASP A 43 4.64 3.69 3.55
C ASP A 43 4.70 3.17 2.10
N TYR A 44 4.36 1.91 1.92
CA TYR A 44 4.37 1.24 0.63
C TYR A 44 3.03 0.58 0.36
N PHE A 45 2.53 0.74 -0.86
CA PHE A 45 1.46 -0.06 -1.43
C PHE A 45 1.98 -0.72 -2.70
N ILE A 46 2.00 -2.04 -2.70
CA ILE A 46 2.56 -2.83 -3.79
C ILE A 46 1.54 -3.87 -4.22
N ILE A 47 1.31 -3.96 -5.52
CA ILE A 47 0.61 -5.07 -6.15
C ILE A 47 1.62 -5.76 -7.05
N THR A 48 1.84 -7.05 -6.80
CA THR A 48 2.61 -7.91 -7.70
C THR A 48 1.66 -8.70 -8.58
N ASN A 49 2.15 -9.54 -9.48
CA ASN A 49 1.37 -10.52 -10.23
C ASN A 49 0.72 -11.63 -9.38
N ARG A 50 0.93 -11.64 -8.05
CA ARG A 50 0.41 -12.69 -7.15
C ARG A 50 -0.25 -12.16 -5.87
N ARG A 51 0.19 -11.00 -5.36
CA ARG A 51 -0.24 -10.51 -4.04
C ARG A 51 -0.35 -9.01 -3.97
N ILE A 52 -1.01 -8.57 -2.90
CA ILE A 52 -1.09 -7.20 -2.44
C ILE A 52 -0.33 -7.07 -1.12
N ILE A 53 0.55 -6.08 -1.02
CA ILE A 53 1.29 -5.74 0.19
C ILE A 53 1.05 -4.28 0.57
N ILE A 54 0.78 -4.04 1.85
CA ILE A 54 0.79 -2.71 2.45
C ILE A 54 1.77 -2.71 3.63
N GLU A 55 2.78 -1.85 3.57
CA GLU A 55 3.71 -1.55 4.68
C GLU A 55 3.42 -0.13 5.16
N ILE A 56 3.14 0.06 6.45
CA ILE A 56 2.95 1.36 7.09
C ILE A 56 3.99 1.49 8.20
N LYS A 57 4.76 2.58 8.21
CA LYS A 57 5.79 2.85 9.24
C LYS A 57 6.76 1.67 9.48
N GLY A 58 7.09 0.91 8.43
CA GLY A 58 8.00 -0.24 8.52
C GLY A 58 7.33 -1.58 8.82
N GLU A 59 6.04 -1.59 9.14
CA GLU A 59 5.28 -2.79 9.48
C GLU A 59 4.39 -3.22 8.32
N ILE A 60 4.44 -4.51 7.96
CA ILE A 60 3.55 -5.08 6.94
C ILE A 60 2.19 -5.33 7.59
N ILE A 61 1.20 -4.50 7.25
CA ILE A 61 -0.16 -4.61 7.78
C ILE A 61 -1.07 -5.45 6.89
N ILE A 62 -0.75 -5.58 5.60
CA ILE A 62 -1.46 -6.43 4.64
C ILE A 62 -0.43 -7.18 3.80
N ASN A 63 -0.64 -8.49 3.66
CA ASN A 63 0.07 -9.38 2.75
C ASN A 63 -0.92 -10.46 2.32
N GLN A 64 -1.59 -10.25 1.21
CA GLN A 64 -2.70 -11.10 0.76
C GLN A 64 -2.49 -11.54 -0.69
N GLU A 65 -2.60 -12.84 -0.93
CA GLU A 65 -2.57 -13.39 -2.29
C GLU A 65 -3.97 -13.32 -2.92
N TYR A 66 -4.02 -13.09 -4.23
CA TYR A 66 -5.27 -13.00 -4.99
C TYR A 66 -5.25 -14.00 -6.17
N SER A 67 -6.42 -14.36 -6.70
CA SER A 67 -6.53 -15.38 -7.74
C SER A 67 -6.32 -14.86 -9.16
N ASP A 68 -6.74 -13.63 -9.45
CA ASP A 68 -6.64 -13.02 -10.79
C ASP A 68 -6.45 -11.50 -10.69
N PHE A 69 -5.41 -10.98 -11.35
CA PHE A 69 -5.08 -9.56 -11.37
C PHE A 69 -6.20 -8.74 -12.02
N LYS A 70 -6.85 -9.27 -13.06
CA LYS A 70 -7.93 -8.59 -13.78
C LYS A 70 -9.19 -8.39 -12.95
N LYS A 71 -9.31 -9.10 -11.81
CA LYS A 71 -10.43 -8.98 -10.88
C LYS A 71 -10.16 -7.99 -9.74
N LEU A 72 -8.99 -7.35 -9.70
CA LEU A 72 -8.74 -6.26 -8.76
C LEU A 72 -9.53 -5.04 -9.19
N ASN A 73 -10.36 -4.54 -8.28
CA ASN A 73 -11.20 -3.37 -8.52
C ASN A 73 -10.97 -2.33 -7.44
N PHE A 74 -10.46 -1.17 -7.84
CA PHE A 74 -10.21 -0.05 -6.95
C PHE A 74 -11.37 0.95 -6.99
N ASN A 75 -11.99 1.18 -5.84
CA ASN A 75 -12.99 2.21 -5.65
C ASN A 75 -12.37 3.46 -5.04
N ALA A 76 -12.24 4.50 -5.86
CA ALA A 76 -11.67 5.79 -5.46
C ALA A 76 -12.61 6.66 -4.62
N LEU A 77 -13.90 6.34 -4.51
CA LEU A 77 -14.83 7.12 -3.66
C LEU A 77 -14.55 6.90 -2.17
N ASN A 78 -14.02 5.72 -1.82
CA ASN A 78 -13.79 5.34 -0.44
C ASN A 78 -12.42 4.68 -0.23
N ASP A 79 -11.51 4.77 -1.20
CA ASP A 79 -10.18 4.15 -1.20
C ASP A 79 -10.22 2.67 -0.79
N THR A 80 -11.05 1.86 -1.45
CA THR A 80 -11.09 0.41 -1.19
C THR A 80 -10.62 -0.39 -2.41
N LEU A 81 -9.92 -1.50 -2.15
CA LEU A 81 -9.53 -2.47 -3.18
C LEU A 81 -10.28 -3.78 -2.93
N LYS A 82 -11.08 -4.19 -3.92
CA LYS A 82 -11.77 -5.47 -3.95
C LYS A 82 -10.99 -6.45 -4.80
N PHE A 83 -10.94 -7.71 -4.37
CA PHE A 83 -10.30 -8.80 -5.11
C PHE A 83 -10.85 -10.15 -4.62
N SER A 84 -10.59 -11.22 -5.37
CA SER A 84 -10.84 -12.58 -4.89
C SER A 84 -9.53 -13.20 -4.41
N ASN A 85 -9.54 -13.84 -3.24
CA ASN A 85 -8.40 -14.59 -2.75
C ASN A 85 -8.21 -15.89 -3.57
N LYS A 86 -7.21 -16.71 -3.22
CA LYS A 86 -6.96 -18.00 -3.88
C LYS A 86 -8.11 -19.01 -3.81
N GLU A 87 -8.97 -18.89 -2.81
CA GLU A 87 -10.18 -19.70 -2.63
C GLU A 87 -11.39 -19.13 -3.39
N ASN A 88 -11.18 -18.08 -4.19
CA ASN A 88 -12.19 -17.32 -4.90
C ASN A 88 -13.23 -16.65 -4.00
N ILE A 89 -12.90 -16.42 -2.74
CA ILE A 89 -13.72 -15.65 -1.81
C ILE A 89 -13.42 -14.17 -2.01
N GLU A 90 -14.46 -13.36 -2.18
CA GLU A 90 -14.32 -11.90 -2.28
C GLU A 90 -13.76 -11.31 -0.98
N GLN A 91 -12.79 -10.43 -1.14
CA GLN A 91 -12.13 -9.70 -0.08
C GLN A 91 -12.17 -8.21 -0.41
N THR A 92 -12.20 -7.39 0.63
CA THR A 92 -12.08 -5.93 0.50
C THR A 92 -11.03 -5.46 1.50
N ILE A 93 -10.05 -4.71 1.02
CA ILE A 93 -9.12 -3.99 1.88
C ILE A 93 -9.32 -2.48 1.76
N ALA A 94 -9.16 -1.82 2.90
CA ALA A 94 -9.27 -0.38 3.03
C ALA A 94 -7.88 0.26 2.88
N LEU A 95 -7.74 1.24 1.99
CA LEU A 95 -6.49 1.91 1.65
C LEU A 95 -6.37 3.31 2.28
N GLN A 96 -7.35 3.76 3.08
CA GLN A 96 -7.38 5.14 3.62
C GLN A 96 -6.14 5.49 4.45
N LYS A 97 -5.55 4.51 5.14
CA LYS A 97 -4.31 4.70 5.92
C LYS A 97 -3.11 5.14 5.07
N LEU A 98 -3.12 4.85 3.77
CA LEU A 98 -2.08 5.27 2.83
C LEU A 98 -2.19 6.75 2.45
N ARG A 99 -3.34 7.40 2.70
CA ARG A 99 -3.57 8.82 2.40
C ARG A 99 -3.20 9.13 0.95
N LEU A 100 -3.82 8.38 0.02
CA LEU A 100 -3.52 8.46 -1.40
C LEU A 100 -3.85 9.86 -1.92
N SER A 101 -2.91 10.46 -2.63
CA SER A 101 -3.10 11.71 -3.37
C SER A 101 -3.94 11.46 -4.63
N TYR A 102 -4.43 12.53 -5.23
CA TYR A 102 -5.18 12.44 -6.48
C TYR A 102 -4.37 11.76 -7.58
N GLU A 103 -3.09 12.11 -7.72
CA GLU A 103 -2.17 11.54 -8.71
C GLU A 103 -1.97 10.04 -8.48
N GLU A 104 -1.80 9.62 -7.22
CA GLU A 104 -1.69 8.21 -6.84
C GLU A 104 -2.98 7.44 -7.14
N ILE A 105 -4.15 8.04 -6.89
CA ILE A 105 -5.47 7.48 -7.23
C ILE A 105 -5.62 7.29 -8.75
N GLN A 106 -5.25 8.28 -9.55
CA GLN A 106 -5.30 8.18 -11.01
C GLN A 106 -4.33 7.10 -11.53
N TYR A 107 -3.13 7.03 -10.93
CA TYR A 107 -2.16 6.00 -11.29
C TYR A 107 -2.70 4.59 -11.00
N ILE A 108 -3.30 4.35 -9.83
CA ILE A 108 -3.93 3.06 -9.50
C ILE A 108 -5.00 2.71 -10.55
N LYS A 109 -5.86 3.66 -10.88
CA LYS A 109 -6.89 3.44 -11.91
C LYS A 109 -6.28 3.05 -13.25
N SER A 110 -5.24 3.76 -13.71
CA SER A 110 -4.58 3.48 -14.99
C SER A 110 -3.91 2.10 -15.07
N VAL A 111 -3.53 1.52 -13.93
CA VAL A 111 -2.91 0.18 -13.87
C VAL A 111 -3.95 -0.92 -13.75
N LEU A 112 -5.11 -0.63 -13.14
CA LEU A 112 -6.18 -1.60 -12.89
C LEU A 112 -7.33 -1.55 -13.90
N THR A 113 -7.37 -0.54 -14.78
CA THR A 113 -8.36 -0.37 -15.86
C THR A 113 -7.73 -0.70 -17.20
#